data_AF-A0A0B8QZK1-F1
#
_entry.id   AF-A0A0B8QZK1-F1
#
_cell.length_a   1.000
_cell.length_b   1.000
_cell.length_c   1.000
_cell.angle_alpha   90.00
_cell.angle_beta   90.00
_cell.angle_gamma   90.00
#
_symmetry.space_group_name_H-M   'P 1'
#
loop_
_entity.id
_entity.type
_entity.pdbx_description
1 polymer ?
#
loop_
_entity_poly.entity_id
_entity_poly.type
_entity_poly.pdbx_seq_one_letter_code
_entity_poly.pdbx_strand_id
1 'polypeptide(L)'
;MAQRRMFSKEVTTSDLFVDMPSSSQLLYFHLGMEADDEGFIGNAKMLSRAYGSNNDDLKLLEAKGFIIAFPSGVTVVKDWNLNNKIRKDRQKPTIYTEEKTLLSLDSKGSYLLGNQVSTIPQPNDNQMSAQDRIGEVRLGKDSIGKDSIDASQPNAFQEKSSGEDINSLLSEYLDSFIEFSSKNIAKRAMAQVEFMKLSSEEKKQAVIGAKNYFEWYKQENPEDKTKKFSINSYAFLESATFKSFQQKVKVKKETLGGLI
;
A
#
# COMPACT_ATOMS: atom_id res chain seq x y z
N MET A 1 3.20 32.20 12.40
CA MET A 1 4.47 31.51 12.76
C MET A 1 4.95 30.82 11.49
N ALA A 2 6.23 30.93 11.12
CA ALA A 2 6.73 30.28 9.89
C ALA A 2 6.72 28.76 10.06
N GLN A 3 6.21 28.03 9.06
CA GLN A 3 6.43 26.58 8.97
C GLN A 3 7.90 26.36 8.65
N ARG A 4 8.56 25.50 9.43
CA ARG A 4 9.93 25.05 9.21
C ARG A 4 9.89 23.57 8.94
N ARG A 5 10.53 23.15 7.85
CA ARG A 5 10.82 21.75 7.56
C ARG A 5 12.30 21.49 7.82
N MET A 6 12.60 20.33 8.37
CA MET A 6 13.93 19.85 8.68
C MET A 6 14.11 18.46 8.05
N PHE A 7 15.35 18.01 7.95
CA PHE A 7 15.71 16.69 7.43
C PHE A 7 16.77 16.09 8.34
N SER A 8 16.65 14.81 8.67
CA SER A 8 17.61 14.09 9.48
C SER A 8 18.89 13.79 8.69
N LYS A 9 20.04 13.88 9.35
CA LYS A 9 21.32 13.42 8.78
C LYS A 9 21.30 11.90 8.58
N GLU A 10 20.64 11.15 9.47
CA GLU A 10 20.52 9.69 9.36
C GLU A 10 19.90 9.24 8.03
N VAL A 11 19.04 10.07 7.43
CA VAL A 11 18.48 9.85 6.09
C VAL A 11 19.39 10.47 5.02
N THR A 12 19.69 11.77 5.15
CA THR A 12 20.34 12.57 4.09
C THR A 12 21.84 12.35 3.92
N THR A 13 22.49 11.62 4.84
CA THR A 13 23.87 11.13 4.71
C THR A 13 23.96 9.60 4.78
N SER A 14 22.86 8.89 4.48
CA SER A 14 22.90 7.44 4.27
C SER A 14 23.41 7.10 2.86
N ASP A 15 24.13 5.99 2.71
CA ASP A 15 24.65 5.54 1.41
C ASP A 15 23.52 5.43 0.36
N LEU A 16 22.38 4.86 0.77
CA LEU A 16 21.18 4.75 -0.07
C LEU A 16 20.68 6.09 -0.63
N PHE A 17 20.92 7.20 0.08
CA PHE A 17 20.55 8.56 -0.34
C PHE A 17 21.65 9.20 -1.18
N VAL A 18 22.90 9.10 -0.74
CA VAL A 18 24.07 9.69 -1.41
C VAL A 18 24.32 9.06 -2.78
N ASP A 19 24.03 7.76 -2.94
CA ASP A 19 24.09 7.02 -4.20
C ASP A 19 23.03 7.45 -5.23
N MET A 20 22.00 8.21 -4.84
CA MET A 20 20.98 8.66 -5.79
C MET A 20 21.50 9.83 -6.65
N PRO A 21 21.05 9.95 -7.91
CA PRO A 21 21.27 11.16 -8.71
C PRO A 21 20.85 12.42 -7.95
N SER A 22 21.60 13.51 -8.13
CA SER A 22 21.34 14.79 -7.45
C SER A 22 19.95 15.36 -7.75
N SER A 23 19.34 15.01 -8.89
CA SER A 23 17.96 15.35 -9.24
C SER A 23 16.93 14.64 -8.34
N SER A 24 17.16 13.38 -7.99
CA SER A 24 16.31 12.61 -7.07
C SER A 24 16.51 13.07 -5.63
N GLN A 25 17.74 13.35 -5.21
CA GLN A 25 18.05 13.97 -3.91
C GLN A 25 17.35 15.33 -3.77
N LEU A 26 17.43 16.18 -4.80
CA LEU A 26 16.77 17.49 -4.83
C LEU A 26 15.23 17.35 -4.79
N LEU A 27 14.66 16.39 -5.52
CA LEU A 27 13.23 16.10 -5.47
C LEU A 27 12.76 15.71 -4.07
N TYR A 28 13.54 14.90 -3.33
CA TYR A 28 13.22 14.55 -1.94
C TYR A 28 13.11 15.79 -1.05
N PHE A 29 14.04 16.74 -1.18
CA PHE A 29 13.98 18.00 -0.45
C PHE A 29 12.76 18.84 -0.84
N HIS A 30 12.43 18.94 -2.13
CA HIS A 30 11.22 19.65 -2.58
C HIS A 30 9.94 19.02 -2.03
N LEU A 31 9.80 17.69 -2.09
CA LEU A 31 8.63 17.00 -1.53
C LEU A 31 8.51 17.21 -0.01
N GLY A 32 9.62 17.20 0.72
CA GLY A 32 9.63 17.48 2.16
C GLY A 32 9.36 18.94 2.54
N MET A 33 9.55 19.90 1.60
CA MET A 33 9.17 21.30 1.79
C MET A 33 7.68 21.53 1.55
N GLU A 34 7.10 20.90 0.52
CA GLU A 34 5.69 21.04 0.12
C GLU A 34 4.73 20.18 0.97
N ALA A 35 5.25 19.21 1.73
CA ALA A 35 4.45 18.32 2.57
C ALA A 35 3.73 19.02 3.74
N ASP A 36 2.58 18.47 4.13
CA ASP A 36 1.84 18.88 5.32
C ASP A 36 2.54 18.48 6.64
N ASP A 37 1.92 18.76 7.80
CA ASP A 37 2.55 18.51 9.11
C ASP A 37 2.62 17.00 9.48
N GLU A 38 2.10 16.11 8.64
CA GLU A 38 2.22 14.64 8.76
C GLU A 38 2.98 14.01 7.56
N GLY A 39 3.54 14.83 6.67
CA GLY A 39 4.46 14.39 5.63
C GLY A 39 3.81 14.05 4.28
N PHE A 40 2.53 14.36 4.10
CA PHE A 40 1.77 14.01 2.89
C PHE A 40 1.78 15.14 1.83
N ILE A 41 1.76 14.73 0.56
CA ILE A 41 1.78 15.56 -0.64
C ILE A 41 0.74 15.03 -1.64
N GLY A 42 -0.26 15.82 -2.02
CA GLY A 42 -1.30 15.40 -2.99
C GLY A 42 -0.89 15.45 -4.46
N ASN A 43 0.24 16.08 -4.79
CA ASN A 43 0.63 16.45 -6.15
C ASN A 43 2.11 16.16 -6.48
N ALA A 44 2.74 15.16 -5.85
CA ALA A 44 4.16 14.85 -6.04
C ALA A 44 4.59 14.68 -7.52
N LYS A 45 3.73 14.06 -8.34
CA LYS A 45 3.92 13.90 -9.80
C LYS A 45 3.85 15.22 -10.59
N MET A 46 3.25 16.27 -10.04
CA MET A 46 3.27 17.63 -10.60
C MET A 46 4.55 18.36 -10.17
N LEU A 47 4.87 18.34 -8.88
CA LEU A 47 6.05 18.99 -8.30
C LEU A 47 7.35 18.49 -8.95
N SER A 48 7.49 17.18 -9.14
CA SER A 48 8.60 16.55 -9.88
C SER A 48 8.82 17.17 -11.26
N ARG A 49 7.75 17.48 -12.01
CA ARG A 49 7.87 18.15 -13.32
C ARG A 49 8.13 19.64 -13.19
N ALA A 50 7.50 20.30 -12.22
CA ALA A 50 7.61 21.75 -12.00
C ALA A 50 9.03 22.16 -11.55
N TYR A 51 9.72 21.33 -10.78
CA TYR A 51 11.10 21.55 -10.34
C TYR A 51 12.16 20.90 -11.25
N GLY A 52 11.77 20.45 -12.45
CA GLY A 52 12.71 19.96 -13.47
C GLY A 52 13.39 18.62 -13.14
N SER A 53 12.83 17.81 -12.24
CA SER A 53 13.29 16.45 -11.99
C SER A 53 13.03 15.55 -13.21
N ASN A 54 13.83 14.50 -13.35
CA ASN A 54 13.63 13.48 -14.38
C ASN A 54 12.34 12.67 -14.09
N ASN A 55 11.70 12.14 -15.14
CA ASN A 55 10.46 11.37 -15.05
C ASN A 55 10.55 10.12 -14.16
N ASP A 56 11.77 9.62 -13.94
CA ASP A 56 12.06 8.44 -13.12
C ASP A 56 12.56 8.79 -11.70
N ASP A 57 12.88 10.05 -11.38
CA ASP A 57 13.37 10.43 -10.03
C ASP A 57 12.36 10.08 -8.94
N LEU A 58 11.06 10.33 -9.19
CA LEU A 58 10.00 9.98 -8.25
C LEU A 58 9.86 8.46 -8.05
N LYS A 59 10.06 7.68 -9.12
CA LYS A 59 10.05 6.21 -9.06
C LYS A 59 11.28 5.68 -8.31
N LEU A 60 12.43 6.34 -8.45
CA LEU A 60 13.66 5.96 -7.75
C LEU A 60 13.54 6.24 -6.25
N LEU A 61 12.95 7.37 -5.86
CA LEU A 61 12.63 7.66 -4.45
C LEU A 61 11.67 6.64 -3.83
N GLU A 62 10.67 6.19 -4.60
CA GLU A 62 9.72 5.14 -4.21
C GLU A 62 10.42 3.77 -4.09
N ALA A 63 11.21 3.38 -5.09
CA ALA A 63 11.92 2.09 -5.13
C ALA A 63 13.06 1.99 -4.11
N LYS A 64 13.71 3.12 -3.75
CA LYS A 64 14.67 3.22 -2.64
C LYS A 64 13.99 3.37 -1.27
N GLY A 65 12.67 3.56 -1.23
CA GLY A 65 11.88 3.63 -0.01
C GLY A 65 11.94 4.95 0.76
N PHE A 66 12.33 6.06 0.13
CA PHE A 66 12.32 7.39 0.75
C PHE A 66 10.92 8.02 0.80
N ILE A 67 10.03 7.59 -0.09
CA ILE A 67 8.62 7.97 -0.15
C ILE A 67 7.75 6.72 -0.34
N ILE A 68 6.47 6.82 0.05
CA ILE A 68 5.43 5.86 -0.30
C ILE A 68 4.42 6.61 -1.19
N ALA A 69 4.24 6.16 -2.44
CA ALA A 69 3.25 6.72 -3.33
C ALA A 69 1.97 5.89 -3.32
N PHE A 70 0.81 6.55 -3.25
CA PHE A 70 -0.49 5.90 -3.25
C PHE A 70 -1.11 5.88 -4.66
N PRO A 71 -1.96 4.89 -4.99
CA PRO A 71 -2.62 4.83 -6.30
C PRO A 71 -3.51 6.05 -6.62
N SER A 72 -3.99 6.75 -5.59
CA SER A 72 -4.73 8.02 -5.68
C SER A 72 -3.90 9.16 -6.30
N GLY A 73 -2.57 9.07 -6.24
CA GLY A 73 -1.64 10.14 -6.63
C GLY A 73 -1.06 10.91 -5.44
N VAL A 74 -1.59 10.70 -4.24
CA VAL A 74 -1.01 11.16 -2.97
C VAL A 74 0.33 10.45 -2.74
N THR A 75 1.21 11.06 -1.97
CA THR A 75 2.54 10.54 -1.62
C THR A 75 2.88 10.98 -0.19
N VAL A 76 3.57 10.16 0.58
CA VAL A 76 4.07 10.52 1.92
C VAL A 76 5.59 10.35 1.99
N VAL A 77 6.30 11.26 2.66
CA VAL A 77 7.73 11.10 2.99
C VAL A 77 7.85 10.04 4.08
N LYS A 78 8.56 8.95 3.82
CA LYS A 78 8.56 7.78 4.71
C LYS A 78 9.03 8.14 6.12
N ASP A 79 10.19 8.77 6.23
CA ASP A 79 10.85 9.08 7.50
C ASP A 79 10.43 10.45 8.07
N TRP A 80 9.18 10.87 7.83
CA TRP A 80 8.71 12.22 8.17
C TRP A 80 8.89 12.56 9.65
N ASN A 81 8.55 11.65 10.56
CA ASN A 81 8.60 11.94 12.00
C ASN A 81 10.04 11.97 12.55
N LEU A 82 10.98 11.33 11.86
CA LEU A 82 12.43 11.42 12.11
C LEU A 82 12.99 12.76 11.59
N ASN A 83 12.52 13.22 10.43
CA ASN A 83 12.86 14.52 9.85
C ASN A 83 12.26 15.70 10.63
N ASN A 84 10.99 15.61 11.03
CA ASN A 84 10.14 16.72 11.48
C ASN A 84 9.39 16.40 12.78
N LYS A 85 10.06 16.55 13.93
CA LYS A 85 9.45 16.39 15.26
C LYS A 85 8.58 17.59 15.66
N ILE A 86 7.38 17.67 15.09
CA ILE A 86 6.38 18.72 15.39
C ILE A 86 5.69 18.41 16.75
N ARG A 87 5.37 19.45 17.52
CA ARG A 87 4.61 19.28 18.79
C ARG A 87 3.12 19.06 18.52
N LYS A 88 2.49 18.16 19.27
CA LYS A 88 1.05 17.82 19.14
C LYS A 88 0.09 19.02 19.28
N ASP A 89 0.45 20.06 20.04
CA ASP A 89 -0.35 21.30 20.17
C ASP A 89 -0.29 22.21 18.94
N ARG A 90 0.52 21.87 17.92
CA ARG A 90 0.78 22.71 16.73
C ARG A 90 0.63 21.96 15.41
N GLN A 91 0.71 20.63 15.45
CA GLN A 91 0.56 19.76 14.29
C GLN A 91 -0.88 19.85 13.76
N LYS A 92 -1.03 20.20 12.47
CA LYS A 92 -2.30 20.02 11.77
C LYS A 92 -2.42 18.57 11.29
N PRO A 93 -3.59 17.92 11.44
CA PRO A 93 -3.81 16.62 10.83
C PRO A 93 -3.81 16.75 9.30
N THR A 94 -3.38 15.70 8.61
CA THR A 94 -3.48 15.61 7.16
C THR A 94 -4.95 15.59 6.69
N ILE A 95 -5.18 16.06 5.47
CA ILE A 95 -6.44 15.86 4.75
C ILE A 95 -6.52 14.49 4.07
N TYR A 96 -5.38 13.81 3.88
CA TYR A 96 -5.26 12.50 3.22
C TYR A 96 -5.51 11.36 4.22
N THR A 97 -6.69 11.39 4.84
CA THR A 97 -7.05 10.51 5.95
C THR A 97 -7.17 9.05 5.51
N GLU A 98 -7.69 8.79 4.31
CA GLU A 98 -7.79 7.45 3.72
C GLU A 98 -6.39 6.82 3.57
N GLU A 99 -5.47 7.49 2.89
CA GLU A 99 -4.09 7.04 2.74
C GLU A 99 -3.40 6.82 4.09
N LYS A 100 -3.61 7.72 5.06
CA LYS A 100 -3.06 7.59 6.41
C LYS A 100 -3.56 6.34 7.14
N THR A 101 -4.79 5.87 6.92
CA THR A 101 -5.26 4.60 7.52
C THR A 101 -4.59 3.35 6.96
N LEU A 102 -3.91 3.44 5.81
CA LEU A 102 -3.15 2.33 5.22
C LEU A 102 -1.72 2.23 5.79
N LEU A 103 -1.31 3.19 6.63
CA LEU A 103 0.02 3.27 7.21
C LEU A 103 0.04 2.85 8.68
N SER A 104 1.09 2.14 9.06
CA SER A 104 1.56 2.03 10.43
C SER A 104 2.87 2.82 10.62
N LEU A 105 3.36 2.89 11.85
CA LEU A 105 4.67 3.44 12.19
C LEU A 105 5.56 2.33 12.74
N ASP A 106 6.84 2.35 12.36
CA ASP A 106 7.85 1.49 12.96
C ASP A 106 8.35 2.03 14.32
N SER A 107 9.32 1.34 14.93
CA SER A 107 9.91 1.75 16.21
C SER A 107 10.74 3.03 16.17
N LYS A 108 11.07 3.55 14.98
CA LYS A 108 11.78 4.82 14.75
C LYS A 108 10.83 5.97 14.40
N GLY A 109 9.58 5.67 14.05
CA GLY A 109 8.59 6.64 13.57
C GLY A 109 8.57 6.82 12.04
N SER A 110 9.19 5.90 11.30
CA SER A 110 9.08 5.81 9.85
C SER A 110 7.74 5.17 9.47
N TYR A 111 7.09 5.67 8.42
CA TYR A 111 5.87 5.08 7.89
C TYR A 111 6.13 3.72 7.23
N LEU A 112 5.25 2.77 7.48
CA LEU A 112 5.18 1.49 6.77
C LEU A 112 3.78 1.35 6.16
N LEU A 113 3.70 1.07 4.86
CA LEU A 113 2.44 0.65 4.24
C LEU A 113 2.08 -0.74 4.78
N GLY A 114 0.80 -1.02 5.08
CA GLY A 114 0.38 -2.22 5.85
C GLY A 114 0.81 -3.60 5.31
N ASN A 115 1.29 -3.70 4.07
CA ASN A 115 1.84 -4.93 3.47
C ASN A 115 3.39 -4.99 3.49
N GLN A 116 4.08 -3.88 3.77
CA GLN A 116 5.53 -3.76 3.80
C GLN A 116 6.08 -3.97 5.22
N VAL A 117 6.03 -5.21 5.70
CA VAL A 117 6.98 -5.65 6.73
C VAL A 117 8.34 -5.75 6.05
N SER A 118 9.09 -4.65 6.00
CA SER A 118 10.44 -4.66 5.46
C SER A 118 11.27 -5.67 6.24
N THR A 119 11.71 -6.74 5.59
CA THR A 119 12.67 -7.68 6.16
C THR A 119 13.95 -6.92 6.45
N ILE A 120 14.12 -6.50 7.71
CA ILE A 120 15.39 -5.95 8.20
C ILE A 120 16.42 -7.06 7.98
N PRO A 121 17.46 -6.86 7.16
CA PRO A 121 18.63 -7.71 7.21
C PRO A 121 19.24 -7.41 8.58
N GLN A 122 18.98 -8.27 9.57
CA GLN A 122 19.64 -8.12 10.86
C GLN A 122 21.14 -8.18 10.59
N PRO A 123 21.93 -7.17 10.99
CA PRO A 123 23.38 -7.29 10.95
C PRO A 123 23.73 -8.48 11.85
N ASN A 124 24.21 -9.57 11.26
CA ASN A 124 24.72 -10.72 12.01
C ASN A 124 26.13 -10.41 12.53
N ASP A 125 26.25 -9.23 13.11
CA ASP A 125 27.51 -8.57 13.40
C ASP A 125 27.89 -8.91 14.83
N ASN A 126 28.72 -9.94 14.95
CA ASN A 126 29.15 -10.56 16.20
C ASN A 126 30.20 -9.67 16.90
N GLN A 127 29.84 -8.41 17.14
CA GLN A 127 30.67 -7.35 17.70
C GLN A 127 30.89 -7.62 19.18
N MET A 128 32.14 -7.93 19.55
CA MET A 128 32.53 -8.25 20.92
C MET A 128 32.27 -7.06 21.84
N SER A 129 31.54 -7.28 22.94
CA SER A 129 31.40 -6.27 23.99
C SER A 129 32.73 -6.07 24.70
N ALA A 130 33.31 -4.88 24.56
CA ALA A 130 34.44 -4.45 25.37
C ALA A 130 34.02 -4.43 26.85
N GLN A 131 34.80 -5.09 27.69
CA GLN A 131 34.57 -5.12 29.13
C GLN A 131 34.97 -3.79 29.76
N ASP A 132 34.15 -3.26 30.66
CA ASP A 132 34.69 -2.65 31.88
C ASP A 132 33.86 -3.06 33.10
N ARG A 133 34.39 -2.81 34.29
CA ARG A 133 34.09 -3.51 35.54
C ARG A 133 33.26 -2.68 36.53
N ILE A 134 33.05 -3.30 37.70
CA ILE A 134 32.52 -2.75 38.96
C ILE A 134 30.98 -2.75 39.02
N GLY A 135 30.34 -3.38 40.02
CA GLY A 135 30.89 -4.12 41.16
C GLY A 135 29.89 -5.09 41.81
N GLU A 136 30.39 -5.94 42.71
CA GLU A 136 29.60 -7.00 43.36
C GLU A 136 28.66 -6.47 44.47
N VAL A 137 27.46 -7.05 44.55
CA VAL A 137 26.87 -7.46 45.84
C VAL A 137 26.26 -8.86 45.66
N ARG A 138 26.61 -9.81 46.54
CA ARG A 138 26.02 -11.16 46.57
C ARG A 138 24.86 -11.22 47.57
N LEU A 139 23.82 -11.99 47.25
CA LEU A 139 22.90 -12.75 48.15
C LEU A 139 21.70 -13.25 47.28
N GLY A 140 21.24 -14.50 47.30
CA GLY A 140 21.82 -15.72 47.86
C GLY A 140 20.77 -16.79 48.21
N LYS A 141 20.71 -17.90 47.43
CA LYS A 141 19.93 -19.15 47.69
C LYS A 141 18.38 -19.01 47.68
N ASP A 142 17.54 -20.04 47.53
CA ASP A 142 17.58 -21.54 47.44
C ASP A 142 16.49 -22.01 46.41
N SER A 143 16.15 -23.29 46.12
CA SER A 143 16.89 -24.53 45.80
C SER A 143 15.90 -25.69 45.45
N ILE A 144 16.06 -26.34 44.28
CA ILE A 144 15.69 -27.76 43.95
C ILE A 144 14.20 -28.15 43.69
N GLY A 145 14.00 -29.05 42.68
CA GLY A 145 12.78 -29.83 42.38
C GLY A 145 12.13 -29.47 41.01
N LYS A 146 12.24 -30.17 39.87
CA LYS A 146 12.49 -31.58 39.43
C LYS A 146 11.19 -32.39 39.16
N ASP A 147 11.24 -33.26 38.14
CA ASP A 147 10.21 -34.18 37.58
C ASP A 147 9.21 -33.53 36.59
N SER A 148 8.67 -34.20 35.54
CA SER A 148 9.05 -35.44 34.81
C SER A 148 8.36 -35.55 33.41
N ILE A 149 8.66 -36.63 32.68
CA ILE A 149 8.27 -37.03 31.29
C ILE A 149 6.90 -37.77 31.31
N ASP A 150 5.94 -37.75 30.36
CA ASP A 150 5.81 -37.28 28.94
C ASP A 150 4.30 -36.87 28.66
N ALA A 151 3.63 -36.81 27.49
CA ALA A 151 3.84 -37.02 26.02
C ALA A 151 2.64 -36.42 25.21
N SER A 152 2.77 -36.35 23.86
CA SER A 152 1.68 -36.29 22.84
C SER A 152 0.80 -35.01 22.75
N GLN A 153 0.20 -34.57 21.63
CA GLN A 153 0.24 -34.90 20.16
C GLN A 153 -0.17 -33.59 19.39
N PRO A 154 -0.22 -33.49 18.04
CA PRO A 154 0.03 -32.24 17.30
C PRO A 154 -1.20 -31.36 17.08
N ASN A 155 -0.98 -30.13 16.56
CA ASN A 155 -2.04 -29.42 15.84
C ASN A 155 -1.54 -28.46 14.74
N ALA A 156 -2.38 -28.31 13.71
CA ALA A 156 -2.41 -27.31 12.63
C ALA A 156 -1.10 -26.84 11.95
N PHE A 157 -0.98 -27.15 10.65
CA PHE A 157 -0.13 -26.41 9.72
C PHE A 157 -0.51 -24.92 9.70
N GLN A 158 0.46 -24.02 9.84
CA GLN A 158 0.25 -22.59 9.56
C GLN A 158 0.59 -22.29 8.10
N GLU A 159 -0.44 -22.04 7.28
CA GLU A 159 -0.24 -21.53 5.92
C GLU A 159 0.24 -20.07 5.94
N LYS A 160 1.40 -19.82 5.31
CA LYS A 160 1.94 -18.48 5.07
C LYS A 160 1.75 -18.10 3.60
N SER A 161 0.73 -17.31 3.25
CA SER A 161 0.53 -16.83 1.86
C SER A 161 -0.39 -15.60 1.68
N SER A 162 -0.96 -15.01 2.73
CA SER A 162 -2.09 -14.07 2.61
C SER A 162 -1.79 -12.71 1.98
N GLY A 163 -0.53 -12.24 2.00
CA GLY A 163 -0.16 -10.90 1.51
C GLY A 163 -0.09 -10.78 -0.01
N GLU A 164 0.38 -11.80 -0.70
CA GLU A 164 0.61 -11.75 -2.16
C GLU A 164 -0.70 -11.93 -2.95
N ASP A 165 -1.55 -12.87 -2.52
CA ASP A 165 -2.86 -13.17 -3.13
C ASP A 165 -3.75 -11.90 -3.21
N ILE A 166 -3.86 -11.13 -2.12
CA ILE A 166 -4.72 -9.94 -2.08
C ILE A 166 -4.28 -8.85 -3.07
N ASN A 167 -2.97 -8.61 -3.20
CA ASN A 167 -2.46 -7.59 -4.13
C ASN A 167 -2.55 -8.05 -5.60
N SER A 168 -2.38 -9.35 -5.85
CA SER A 168 -2.61 -9.97 -7.16
C SER A 168 -4.08 -9.84 -7.57
N LEU A 169 -5.01 -10.30 -6.72
CA LEU A 169 -6.46 -10.23 -6.94
C LEU A 169 -6.96 -8.79 -7.12
N LEU A 170 -6.44 -7.82 -6.37
CA LEU A 170 -6.80 -6.41 -6.54
C LEU A 170 -6.33 -5.88 -7.91
N SER A 171 -5.13 -6.25 -8.35
CA SER A 171 -4.60 -5.84 -9.66
C SER A 171 -5.44 -6.45 -10.79
N GLU A 172 -5.68 -7.77 -10.73
CA GLU A 172 -6.47 -8.52 -11.71
C GLU A 172 -7.94 -8.03 -11.78
N TYR A 173 -8.52 -7.68 -10.62
CA TYR A 173 -9.85 -7.05 -10.54
C TYR A 173 -9.87 -5.69 -11.26
N LEU A 174 -8.94 -4.80 -10.92
CA LEU A 174 -8.92 -3.43 -11.46
C LEU A 174 -8.52 -3.39 -12.94
N ASP A 175 -7.77 -4.37 -13.43
CA ASP A 175 -7.35 -4.45 -14.82
C ASP A 175 -8.46 -5.01 -15.72
N SER A 176 -9.36 -5.84 -15.17
CA SER A 176 -10.62 -6.23 -15.81
C SER A 176 -11.53 -5.02 -16.13
N PHE A 177 -11.28 -3.85 -15.53
CA PHE A 177 -11.98 -2.58 -15.82
C PHE A 177 -11.13 -1.55 -16.58
N ILE A 178 -9.92 -1.85 -17.07
CA ILE A 178 -9.11 -0.89 -17.85
C ILE A 178 -9.75 -0.58 -19.22
N GLU A 179 -10.50 -1.51 -19.81
CA GLU A 179 -11.31 -1.28 -21.02
C GLU A 179 -12.62 -0.50 -20.75
N PHE A 180 -13.02 -0.33 -19.49
CA PHE A 180 -14.32 0.25 -19.11
C PHE A 180 -14.23 1.73 -18.78
N SER A 181 -14.42 2.55 -19.82
CA SER A 181 -14.42 4.03 -19.81
C SER A 181 -13.07 4.70 -19.49
N SER A 182 -12.99 6.02 -19.67
CA SER A 182 -11.77 6.78 -19.40
C SER A 182 -11.43 6.80 -17.91
N LYS A 183 -10.12 6.74 -17.59
CA LYS A 183 -9.55 6.53 -16.25
C LYS A 183 -10.06 7.54 -15.20
N ASN A 184 -11.21 7.27 -14.59
CA ASN A 184 -11.74 8.04 -13.47
C ASN A 184 -10.96 7.65 -12.20
N ILE A 185 -9.92 8.44 -11.90
CA ILE A 185 -8.98 8.20 -10.79
C ILE A 185 -9.72 8.06 -9.46
N ALA A 186 -10.70 8.95 -9.19
CA ALA A 186 -11.49 8.92 -7.97
C ALA A 186 -12.30 7.61 -7.85
N LYS A 187 -12.96 7.14 -8.92
CA LYS A 187 -13.67 5.85 -8.88
C LYS A 187 -12.73 4.64 -8.82
N ARG A 188 -11.50 4.70 -9.37
CA ARG A 188 -10.49 3.63 -9.17
C ARG A 188 -9.99 3.58 -7.71
N ALA A 189 -9.83 4.73 -7.05
CA ALA A 189 -9.50 4.79 -5.62
C ALA A 189 -10.65 4.26 -4.73
N MET A 190 -11.88 4.71 -4.95
CA MET A 190 -13.06 4.17 -4.24
C MET A 190 -13.19 2.65 -4.42
N ALA A 191 -12.93 2.12 -5.63
CA ALA A 191 -12.94 0.69 -5.91
C ALA A 191 -11.87 -0.08 -5.11
N GLN A 192 -10.69 0.49 -4.90
CA GLN A 192 -9.65 -0.10 -4.05
C GLN A 192 -10.09 -0.17 -2.59
N VAL A 193 -10.65 0.93 -2.06
CA VAL A 193 -11.17 1.00 -0.70
C VAL A 193 -12.30 -0.02 -0.49
N GLU A 194 -13.23 -0.16 -1.43
CA GLU A 194 -14.31 -1.13 -1.35
C GLU A 194 -13.81 -2.58 -1.46
N PHE A 195 -12.90 -2.85 -2.41
CA PHE A 195 -12.31 -4.19 -2.59
C PHE A 195 -11.56 -4.65 -1.33
N MET A 196 -10.86 -3.76 -0.62
CA MET A 196 -10.12 -4.13 0.59
C MET A 196 -11.02 -4.60 1.74
N LYS A 197 -12.26 -4.08 1.85
CA LYS A 197 -13.26 -4.49 2.86
C LYS A 197 -13.80 -5.91 2.65
N LEU A 198 -13.77 -6.42 1.42
CA LEU A 198 -14.33 -7.73 1.08
C LEU A 198 -13.62 -8.87 1.80
N SER A 199 -14.35 -9.95 2.13
CA SER A 199 -13.73 -11.20 2.59
C SER A 199 -12.82 -11.81 1.50
N SER A 200 -11.88 -12.68 1.89
CA SER A 200 -10.95 -13.32 0.95
C SER A 200 -11.65 -14.11 -0.18
N GLU A 201 -12.84 -14.64 0.11
CA GLU A 201 -13.68 -15.32 -0.86
C GLU A 201 -14.39 -14.31 -1.78
N GLU A 202 -14.98 -13.25 -1.23
CA GLU A 202 -15.60 -12.18 -2.03
C GLU A 202 -14.59 -11.45 -2.94
N LYS A 203 -13.31 -11.36 -2.56
CA LYS A 203 -12.22 -10.85 -3.43
C LYS A 203 -12.03 -11.72 -4.67
N LYS A 204 -12.08 -13.04 -4.53
CA LYS A 204 -12.02 -14.00 -5.65
C LYS A 204 -13.28 -13.92 -6.50
N GLN A 205 -14.45 -13.85 -5.86
CA GLN A 205 -15.73 -13.66 -6.54
C GLN A 205 -15.79 -12.32 -7.29
N ALA A 206 -15.20 -11.25 -6.77
CA ALA A 206 -15.13 -9.95 -7.45
C ALA A 206 -14.32 -10.03 -8.76
N VAL A 207 -13.16 -10.70 -8.75
CA VAL A 207 -12.35 -10.96 -9.95
C VAL A 207 -13.10 -11.80 -10.99
N ILE A 208 -13.70 -12.92 -10.57
CA ILE A 208 -14.48 -13.81 -11.46
C ILE A 208 -15.68 -13.07 -12.04
N GLY A 209 -16.41 -12.34 -11.20
CA GLY A 209 -17.57 -11.54 -11.56
C GLY A 209 -17.21 -10.45 -12.56
N ALA A 210 -16.10 -9.73 -12.37
CA ALA A 210 -15.66 -8.67 -13.28
C ALA A 210 -15.47 -9.19 -14.71
N LYS A 211 -14.76 -10.32 -14.86
CA LYS A 211 -14.49 -10.96 -16.16
C LYS A 211 -15.78 -11.46 -16.83
N ASN A 212 -16.67 -12.08 -16.09
CA ASN A 212 -17.95 -12.58 -16.63
C ASN A 212 -18.91 -11.44 -16.98
N TYR A 213 -18.94 -10.36 -16.19
CA TYR A 213 -19.69 -9.13 -16.49
C TYR A 213 -19.16 -8.45 -17.76
N PHE A 214 -17.83 -8.39 -17.92
CA PHE A 214 -17.18 -7.84 -19.10
C PHE A 214 -17.55 -8.57 -20.39
N GLU A 215 -17.48 -9.90 -20.38
CA GLU A 215 -17.89 -10.74 -21.51
C GLU A 215 -19.38 -10.62 -21.83
N TRP A 216 -20.25 -10.56 -20.80
CA TRP A 216 -21.69 -10.34 -20.97
C TRP A 216 -21.98 -8.95 -21.56
N TYR A 217 -21.39 -7.89 -21.01
CA TYR A 217 -21.61 -6.52 -21.45
C TYR A 217 -21.21 -6.33 -22.92
N LYS A 218 -20.08 -6.93 -23.34
CA LYS A 218 -19.62 -6.95 -24.75
C LYS A 218 -20.59 -7.66 -25.71
N GLN A 219 -21.42 -8.60 -25.22
CA GLN A 219 -22.40 -9.32 -26.02
C GLN A 219 -23.74 -8.58 -26.13
N GLU A 220 -24.22 -7.98 -25.04
CA GLU A 220 -25.49 -7.22 -25.02
C GLU A 220 -25.37 -5.80 -25.63
N ASN A 221 -24.18 -5.19 -25.55
CA ASN A 221 -23.95 -3.79 -25.98
C ASN A 221 -22.91 -3.68 -27.12
N PRO A 222 -23.07 -4.38 -28.26
CA PRO A 222 -22.06 -4.42 -29.33
C PRO A 222 -21.80 -3.03 -29.96
N GLU A 223 -22.77 -2.12 -29.90
CA GLU A 223 -22.65 -0.77 -30.42
C GLU A 223 -21.83 0.18 -29.52
N ASP A 224 -21.75 -0.06 -28.20
CA ASP A 224 -20.89 0.75 -27.32
C ASP A 224 -19.44 0.28 -27.39
N LYS A 225 -18.80 0.57 -28.52
CA LYS A 225 -17.37 0.33 -28.78
C LYS A 225 -16.47 0.99 -27.72
N THR A 226 -16.95 2.06 -27.07
CA THR A 226 -16.29 2.79 -25.98
C THR A 226 -16.55 2.23 -24.58
N LYS A 227 -17.54 1.34 -24.42
CA LYS A 227 -18.08 0.82 -23.15
C LYS A 227 -18.29 1.90 -22.07
N LYS A 228 -18.69 3.10 -22.50
CA LYS A 228 -18.90 4.28 -21.66
C LYS A 228 -20.20 4.22 -20.86
N PHE A 229 -21.15 3.37 -21.28
CA PHE A 229 -22.40 3.11 -20.55
C PHE A 229 -22.30 1.90 -19.61
N SER A 230 -21.10 1.34 -19.43
CA SER A 230 -20.86 0.24 -18.48
C SER A 230 -20.74 0.76 -17.05
N ILE A 231 -21.01 -0.10 -16.07
CA ILE A 231 -20.81 0.26 -14.65
C ILE A 231 -19.31 0.26 -14.33
N ASN A 232 -18.87 1.28 -13.60
CA ASN A 232 -17.47 1.43 -13.20
C ASN A 232 -17.09 0.45 -12.07
N SER A 233 -15.79 0.22 -11.89
CA SER A 233 -15.25 -0.73 -10.91
C SER A 233 -15.63 -0.43 -9.45
N TYR A 234 -15.98 0.80 -9.08
CA TYR A 234 -16.50 1.06 -7.74
C TYR A 234 -17.96 0.61 -7.62
N ALA A 235 -18.82 1.08 -8.54
CA ALA A 235 -20.24 0.74 -8.54
C ALA A 235 -20.48 -0.79 -8.61
N PHE A 236 -19.60 -1.52 -9.31
CA PHE A 236 -19.62 -2.99 -9.40
C PHE A 236 -19.45 -3.69 -8.05
N LEU A 237 -18.64 -3.13 -7.15
CA LEU A 237 -18.41 -3.63 -5.79
C LEU A 237 -19.47 -3.13 -4.81
N GLU A 238 -19.77 -1.83 -4.87
CA GLU A 238 -20.78 -1.13 -4.04
C GLU A 238 -22.17 -1.79 -4.15
N SER A 239 -22.60 -2.13 -5.36
CA SER A 239 -23.86 -2.85 -5.62
C SER A 239 -23.76 -4.37 -5.43
N ALA A 240 -22.59 -4.89 -5.05
CA ALA A 240 -22.25 -6.32 -5.02
C ALA A 240 -22.56 -7.09 -6.32
N THR A 241 -22.58 -6.40 -7.48
CA THR A 241 -22.96 -6.98 -8.78
C THR A 241 -22.13 -8.22 -9.13
N PHE A 242 -20.89 -8.33 -8.65
CA PHE A 242 -20.09 -9.55 -8.82
C PHE A 242 -20.83 -10.84 -8.42
N LYS A 243 -21.71 -10.81 -7.40
CA LYS A 243 -22.41 -12.00 -6.88
C LYS A 243 -23.38 -12.61 -7.89
N SER A 244 -23.92 -11.85 -8.85
CA SER A 244 -24.75 -12.41 -9.94
C SER A 244 -23.95 -12.90 -11.15
N PHE A 245 -22.68 -12.52 -11.26
CA PHE A 245 -21.79 -12.87 -12.40
C PHE A 245 -20.78 -13.99 -12.07
N GLN A 246 -21.06 -14.87 -11.11
CA GLN A 246 -20.16 -15.99 -10.79
C GLN A 246 -20.07 -17.09 -11.85
N GLN A 247 -20.96 -17.08 -12.85
CA GLN A 247 -20.91 -17.98 -14.01
C GLN A 247 -20.93 -17.18 -15.31
N LYS A 248 -20.39 -17.75 -16.39
CA LYS A 248 -20.48 -17.14 -17.73
C LYS A 248 -21.93 -17.11 -18.20
N VAL A 249 -22.52 -15.92 -18.24
CA VAL A 249 -23.89 -15.71 -18.71
C VAL A 249 -23.97 -16.09 -20.19
N LYS A 250 -24.73 -17.13 -20.51
CA LYS A 250 -25.09 -17.47 -21.88
C LYS A 250 -26.26 -16.58 -22.30
N VAL A 251 -25.96 -15.51 -23.04
CA VAL A 251 -26.99 -14.68 -23.69
C VAL A 251 -27.84 -15.60 -24.57
N LYS A 252 -29.14 -15.68 -24.29
CA LYS A 252 -30.08 -16.33 -25.22
C LYS A 252 -30.17 -15.43 -26.45
N LYS A 253 -29.63 -15.88 -27.58
CA LYS A 253 -30.08 -15.34 -28.87
C LYS A 253 -31.56 -15.65 -28.99
N GLU A 254 -32.40 -14.65 -28.79
CA GLU A 254 -33.76 -14.71 -29.29
C GLU A 254 -33.68 -14.79 -30.82
N THR A 255 -33.92 -15.99 -31.34
CA THR A 255 -34.20 -16.16 -32.76
C THR A 255 -35.49 -15.41 -33.04
N LEU A 256 -35.36 -14.21 -33.62
CA LEU A 256 -36.47 -13.49 -34.26
C LEU A 256 -37.09 -14.43 -35.31
N GLY A 257 -38.14 -15.14 -34.89
CA GLY A 257 -38.90 -16.03 -35.75
C GLY A 257 -39.58 -15.20 -36.82
N GLY A 258 -39.13 -15.33 -38.07
CA GLY A 258 -39.69 -14.62 -39.20
C GLY A 258 -41.18 -14.93 -39.34
N LEU A 259 -42.00 -13.90 -39.15
CA LEU A 259 -43.45 -13.94 -39.36
C LEU A 259 -43.85 -12.72 -40.20
N ILE A 260 -43.54 -12.83 -41.49
CA ILE A 260 -44.27 -12.38 -42.69
C ILE A 260 -43.49 -12.89 -43.90
#